data_AF-A0A4Y2HBT9-F1
#
_entry.id   AF-A0A4Y2HBT9-F1
#
_cell.length_a   1.000
_cell.length_b   1.000
_cell.length_c   1.000
_cell.angle_alpha   90.00
_cell.angle_beta   90.00
_cell.angle_gamma   90.00
#
_symmetry.space_group_name_H-M   'P 1'
#
loop_
_entity.id
_entity.type
_entity.pdbx_description
1 polymer ?
#
loop_
_entity_poly.entity_id
_entity_poly.type
_entity_poly.pdbx_seq_one_letter_code
_entity_poly.pdbx_strand_id
1 'polypeptide(L)' 'VTYSVTGFIDKNNDILHRDLSQAMYKTDQPLLKTLFPEGEEQAESPFQRLNNEQLLNNS' A
#
# COMPACT_ATOMS: atom_id res chain seq x y z
N VAL A 1 23.69 17.49 -23.65
CA VAL A 1 23.81 17.02 -22.25
C VAL A 1 24.17 15.55 -22.31
N THR A 2 25.22 15.10 -21.63
CA THR A 2 25.71 13.70 -21.66
C THR A 2 25.36 13.05 -20.33
N TYR A 3 24.56 11.98 -20.36
CA TYR A 3 24.16 11.26 -19.15
C TYR A 3 24.94 9.95 -19.03
N SER A 4 25.41 9.65 -17.82
CA SER A 4 26.01 8.36 -17.50
C SER A 4 24.91 7.31 -17.33
N VAL A 5 25.03 6.21 -18.07
CA VAL A 5 24.07 5.09 -18.05
C VAL A 5 24.34 4.08 -16.92
N THR A 6 25.43 4.25 -16.17
CA THR A 6 25.80 3.34 -15.09
C THR A 6 24.81 3.44 -13.93
N GLY A 7 24.18 2.31 -13.59
CA GLY A 7 23.19 2.23 -12.51
C GLY A 7 21.83 2.85 -12.83
N PHE A 8 21.56 3.13 -14.11
CA PHE A 8 20.28 3.73 -14.53
C PHE A 8 19.09 2.79 -14.28
N ILE A 9 19.30 1.48 -14.50
CA ILE A 9 18.29 0.45 -14.26
C ILE A 9 18.07 0.26 -12.76
N ASP A 10 19.15 0.17 -11.98
CA ASP A 10 19.07 -0.05 -10.52
C ASP A 10 18.42 1.14 -9.80
N LYS A 11 18.73 2.37 -10.23
CA LYS A 11 18.12 3.61 -9.68
C LYS A 11 16.66 3.80 -10.09
N ASN A 12 16.20 3.11 -11.13
CA ASN A 12 14.80 3.10 -11.56
C ASN A 12 14.03 1.92 -10.94
N ASN A 13 14.70 1.11 -10.12
CA ASN A 13 14.07 -0.04 -9.48
C ASN A 13 13.38 0.39 -8.18
N ASP A 14 12.34 1.22 -8.31
CA ASP A 14 11.47 1.67 -7.23
C ASP A 14 10.49 0.57 -6.82
N ILE A 15 11.03 -0.58 -6.39
CA ILE A 15 10.20 -1.68 -5.87
C ILE A 15 9.75 -1.30 -4.47
N LEU A 16 8.65 -0.54 -4.40
CA LEU A 16 7.94 -0.34 -3.15
C LEU A 16 7.05 -1.56 -2.90
N HIS A 17 7.53 -2.47 -2.04
CA HIS A 17 6.74 -3.61 -1.63
C HIS A 17 5.46 -3.16 -0.92
N ARG A 18 4.33 -3.64 -1.40
CA ARG A 18 3.00 -3.37 -0.82
C ARG A 18 2.93 -3.67 0.67
N ASP A 19 3.56 -4.77 1.09
CA ASP A 19 3.62 -5.17 2.50
C ASP A 19 4.45 -4.20 3.35
N LEU A 20 5.46 -3.57 2.76
CA LEU A 20 6.25 -2.52 3.41
C LEU A 20 5.42 -1.25 3.60
N SER A 21 4.66 -0.83 2.58
CA SER A 21 3.73 0.31 2.67
C SER A 21 2.66 0.09 3.75
N GLN A 22 2.07 -1.10 3.80
CA GLN A 22 1.10 -1.47 4.85
C GLN A 22 1.73 -1.51 6.25
N ALA A 23 2.95 -2.04 6.39
CA ALA A 23 3.66 -2.05 7.67
C ALA A 23 3.93 -0.62 8.17
N MET A 24 4.35 0.28 7.27
CA MET A 24 4.58 1.69 7.60
C MET A 24 3.28 2.41 7.99
N TYR A 25 2.16 2.10 7.33
CA TYR A 25 0.85 2.66 7.67
C TYR A 25 0.32 2.15 9.03
N LYS A 26 0.59 0.89 9.39
CA LYS A 26 0.17 0.29 10.68
C LYS A 26 0.91 0.86 11.90
N THR A 27 1.99 1.62 11.69
CA THR A 27 2.73 2.27 12.78
C THR A 27 1.89 3.38 13.43
N ASP A 28 2.07 3.60 14.73
CA ASP A 28 1.28 4.60 15.47
C ASP A 28 1.69 6.06 15.18
N GLN A 29 2.64 6.28 14.27
CA GLN A 29 3.12 7.61 13.91
C GLN A 29 2.21 8.26 12.86
N PRO A 30 1.57 9.41 13.16
CA PRO A 30 0.63 10.05 12.23
C PRO A 30 1.28 10.53 10.92
N LEU A 31 2.58 10.86 10.94
CA LEU A 31 3.34 11.26 9.76
C LEU A 31 3.48 10.11 8.74
N LEU A 32 3.76 8.89 9.22
CA LEU A 32 3.90 7.72 8.35
C LEU A 32 2.58 7.35 7.69
N LYS A 33 1.46 7.53 8.38
CA LYS A 33 0.12 7.35 7.80
C LYS A 33 -0.16 8.35 6.67
N THR A 34 0.35 9.57 6.77
CA THR A 34 0.21 10.59 5.71
C THR A 34 1.12 10.32 4.51
N LEU A 35 2.29 9.71 4.74
CA LEU A 35 3.24 9.32 3.69
C LEU A 35 2.82 8.05 2.94
N PHE A 36 2.11 7.13 3.59
CA PHE A 36 1.72 5.84 3.03
C PHE A 36 0.20 5.60 3.06
N PRO A 37 -0.62 6.49 2.47
CA PRO A 37 -2.08 6.34 2.48
C PRO A 37 -2.55 5.07 1.75
N GLU A 38 -1.75 4.55 0.82
CA GLU A 38 -2.01 3.29 0.11
C GLU A 38 -2.02 2.05 1.03
N GLY A 39 -1.53 2.17 2.26
CA GLY A 39 -1.58 1.12 3.27
C GLY A 39 -2.94 0.95 3.94
N GLU A 40 -3.88 1.91 3.79
CA GLU A 40 -5.18 1.92 4.47
C GLU A 40 -6.21 0.97 3.84
N GLU A 41 -6.26 0.88 2.50
CA GLU A 41 -7.41 0.31 1.78
C GLU A 41 -7.07 -0.86 0.84
N GLN A 42 -6.33 -1.85 1.34
CA GLN A 42 -6.40 -3.21 0.78
C GLN A 42 -7.10 -4.20 1.70
N ALA A 43 -7.57 -3.73 2.86
CA ALA A 43 -8.52 -4.45 3.68
C ALA A 43 -9.90 -4.41 2.99
N GLU A 44 -10.06 -5.37 2.08
CA GLU A 44 -11.28 -5.76 1.39
C GLU A 44 -11.80 -4.76 0.35
N SER A 45 -11.89 -5.23 -0.89
CA SER A 45 -12.62 -4.53 -1.92
C SER A 45 -14.05 -4.24 -1.42
N PRO A 46 -14.69 -3.14 -1.86
CA PRO A 46 -16.07 -2.83 -1.50
C PRO A 46 -17.03 -4.02 -1.73
N PHE A 47 -16.74 -4.86 -2.71
CA PHE A 47 -17.49 -6.09 -3.00
C PHE A 47 -17.32 -7.19 -1.93
N GLN A 48 -16.16 -7.29 -1.27
CA GLN A 48 -15.92 -8.23 -0.17
C GLN A 48 -16.57 -7.77 1.13
N ARG A 49 -16.56 -6.45 1.41
CA ARG A 49 -17.23 -5.87 2.59
C ARG A 49 -18.74 -6.13 2.56
N LEU A 50 -19.39 -5.91 1.41
CA LEU A 50 -20.82 -6.15 1.24
C LEU A 50 -21.20 -7.63 1.44
N ASN A 51 -20.36 -8.57 0.99
CA ASN A 51 -20.60 -10.00 1.20
C ASN A 51 -20.47 -10.39 2.68
N ASN A 52 -19.48 -9.84 3.39
CA ASN A 52 -19.28 -10.11 4.81
C ASN A 52 -20.38 -9.49 5.68
N GLU A 53 -20.86 -8.28 5.35
CA GLU A 53 -22.01 -7.66 6.02
C GLU A 53 -23.33 -8.40 5.74
N GLN A 54 -23.51 -8.94 4.53
CA GLN A 54 -24.68 -9.78 4.24
C GLN A 54 -24.65 -11.10 5.01
N LEU A 55 -23.48 -11.70 5.25
CA LEU A 55 -23.37 -12.93 6.05
C LEU A 55 -23.69 -12.72 7.53
N LEU A 56 -23.28 -11.59 8.14
CA LEU A 56 -23.62 -11.29 9.54
C LEU A 56 -25.10 -11.00 9.75
N ASN A 57 -25.77 -10.36 8.79
CA ASN A 57 -27.19 -10.02 8.92
C ASN A 57 -28.14 -11.21 8.69
N ASN A 58 -27.62 -12.34 8.23
CA ASN A 58 -28.38 -13.57 7.97
C ASN A 58 -28.13 -14.69 9.01
N SER A 59 -27.47 -14.38 10.14
CA SER A 59 -27.21 -15.32 11.25
C SER A 59 -28.12 -15.07 12.46
#